data_AF-A0A433U6A1-F1
#
_entry.id   AF-A0A433U6A1-F1
#
_cell.length_a   1.000
_cell.length_b   1.000
_cell.length_c   1.000
_cell.angle_alpha   90.00
_cell.angle_beta   90.00
_cell.angle_gamma   90.00
#
_symmetry.space_group_name_H-M   'P 1'
#
loop_
_entity.id
_entity.type
_entity.pdbx_description
1 polymer ?
#
loop_
_entity_poly.entity_id
_entity_poly.type
_entity_poly.pdbx_seq_one_letter_code
_entity_poly.pdbx_strand_id
1 'polypeptide(L)'
;QIELGRTLRAIVVLRGLMIEWVKVKGFDESFKNEDGQVCILVRAYSECFSLVTDNAEAASLRFYAPAMPQLAIKSFIHWLQGYKTLFSAPCVKCGKYLQNNMPPTWRDYRSKDPFHDVCRA
;
A
#
# COMPACT_ATOMS: atom_id res chain seq x y z
N GLN A 1 7.01 16.59 15.53
CA GLN A 1 8.03 15.52 15.47
C GLN A 1 7.56 14.49 14.45
N ILE A 2 8.25 14.35 13.32
CA ILE A 2 7.91 13.35 12.29
C ILE A 2 8.60 12.05 12.70
N GLU A 3 7.86 11.12 13.32
CA GLU A 3 8.37 9.78 13.55
C GLU A 3 8.32 8.99 12.24
N LEU A 4 9.50 8.62 11.72
CA LEU A 4 9.69 7.96 10.41
C LEU A 4 8.87 6.66 10.20
N GLY A 5 8.22 6.14 11.26
CA GLY A 5 7.40 4.92 11.21
C GLY A 5 5.91 5.12 10.94
N ARG A 6 5.40 6.35 10.96
CA ARG A 6 3.98 6.67 10.74
C ARG A 6 3.74 7.14 9.31
N THR A 7 3.95 6.24 8.35
CA THR A 7 3.94 6.57 6.92
C THR A 7 2.54 6.60 6.32
N LEU A 8 1.73 5.59 6.63
CA LEU A 8 0.41 5.39 6.06
C LEU A 8 -0.50 4.67 7.04
N ARG A 9 -1.79 4.69 6.72
CA ARG A 9 -2.81 3.84 7.34
C ARG A 9 -3.51 3.05 6.24
N ALA A 10 -3.85 1.80 6.53
CA ALA A 10 -4.54 0.92 5.61
C ALA A 10 -5.76 0.29 6.27
N ILE A 11 -6.86 0.21 5.52
CA ILE A 11 -8.02 -0.63 5.85
C ILE A 11 -7.99 -1.83 4.89
N VAL A 12 -7.98 -3.03 5.44
CA VAL A 12 -8.07 -4.29 4.70
C VAL A 12 -9.37 -4.96 5.11
N VAL A 13 -10.33 -5.06 4.19
CA VAL A 13 -11.64 -5.68 4.43
C VAL A 13 -11.57 -7.14 4.03
N LEU A 14 -11.96 -8.02 4.95
CA LEU A 14 -12.00 -9.45 4.74
C LEU A 14 -13.45 -9.93 4.67
N ARG A 15 -13.74 -10.81 3.71
CA ARG A 15 -15.00 -11.57 3.63
C ARG A 15 -14.69 -13.05 3.57
N GLY A 16 -15.02 -13.79 4.64
CA GLY A 16 -14.73 -15.22 4.73
C GLY A 16 -13.24 -15.57 4.55
N LEU A 17 -12.34 -14.72 5.08
CA LEU A 17 -10.88 -14.79 4.93
C LEU A 17 -10.32 -14.44 3.54
N MET A 18 -11.13 -13.90 2.64
CA MET A 18 -10.66 -13.33 1.37
C MET A 18 -10.54 -11.81 1.51
N ILE A 19 -9.47 -11.23 0.98
CA ILE A 19 -9.32 -9.78 0.91
C ILE A 19 -10.25 -9.27 -0.20
N GLU A 20 -11.27 -8.52 0.19
CA GLU A 20 -12.28 -7.99 -0.74
C GLU A 20 -11.96 -6.55 -1.13
N TRP A 21 -11.53 -5.73 -0.15
CA TRP A 21 -11.16 -4.33 -0.37
C TRP A 21 -9.89 -3.98 0.37
N VAL A 22 -9.09 -3.11 -0.23
CA VAL A 22 -7.95 -2.47 0.43
C VAL A 22 -8.01 -0.98 0.15
N LYS A 23 -7.85 -0.16 1.20
CA LYS A 23 -7.74 1.28 1.05
C LYS A 23 -6.54 1.80 1.83
N VAL A 24 -5.70 2.59 1.18
CA VAL A 24 -4.52 3.19 1.80
C VAL A 24 -4.67 4.71 1.77
N LYS A 25 -4.34 5.35 2.89
CA LYS A 25 -4.27 6.81 3.02
C LYS A 25 -3.01 7.22 3.79
N GLY A 26 -2.64 8.50 3.70
CA GLY A 26 -1.61 9.07 4.55
C GLY A 26 -1.94 8.90 6.04
N PHE A 27 -0.91 8.93 6.88
CA PHE A 27 -1.11 8.70 8.31
C PHE A 27 -2.09 9.69 8.95
N ASP A 28 -2.01 10.96 8.55
CA ASP A 28 -2.87 12.04 9.04
C ASP A 28 -4.24 12.10 8.34
N GLU A 29 -4.47 11.29 7.31
CA GLU A 29 -5.74 11.25 6.61
C GLU A 29 -6.79 10.41 7.37
N SER A 30 -8.01 10.92 7.42
CA SER A 30 -9.14 10.23 8.05
C SER A 30 -9.78 9.23 7.09
N PHE A 31 -10.16 8.07 7.63
CA PHE A 31 -11.08 7.13 6.98
C PHE A 31 -12.54 7.38 7.36
N LYS A 32 -12.84 8.44 8.10
CA LYS A 32 -14.21 8.78 8.50
C LYS A 32 -14.78 9.89 7.61
N ASN A 33 -16.06 9.80 7.30
CA ASN A 33 -16.82 10.91 6.71
C ASN A 33 -17.21 11.95 7.78
N GLU A 34 -17.93 12.99 7.36
CA GLU A 34 -18.41 14.07 8.24
C GLU A 34 -19.30 13.54 9.38
N ASP A 35 -20.05 12.46 9.14
CA ASP A 35 -20.89 11.78 10.13
C ASP A 35 -20.10 10.85 11.08
N GLY A 36 -18.78 10.77 10.93
CA GLY A 36 -17.91 9.91 11.74
C GLY A 36 -17.92 8.42 11.35
N GLN A 37 -18.65 8.05 10.29
CA GLN A 37 -18.70 6.69 9.76
C GLN A 37 -17.49 6.38 8.89
N VAL A 38 -17.04 5.12 8.92
CA VAL A 38 -15.91 4.67 8.08
C VAL A 38 -16.31 4.71 6.62
N CYS A 39 -15.61 5.53 5.83
CA CYS A 39 -15.80 5.67 4.40
C CYS A 39 -14.52 5.22 3.66
N ILE A 40 -14.59 4.03 3.06
CA ILE A 40 -13.50 3.42 2.28
C ILE A 40 -13.49 3.85 0.81
N LEU A 41 -14.58 4.44 0.33
CA LEU A 41 -14.76 4.78 -1.08
C LEU A 41 -13.91 6.00 -1.50
N VAL A 42 -13.74 6.96 -0.59
CA VAL A 42 -13.04 8.21 -0.86
C VAL A 42 -11.54 7.96 -1.06
N ARG A 43 -11.01 8.41 -2.21
CA ARG A 43 -9.58 8.36 -2.54
C ARG A 43 -8.73 9.18 -1.56
N ALA A 44 -7.44 8.86 -1.49
CA ALA A 44 -6.51 9.64 -0.70
C ALA A 44 -6.29 11.02 -1.34
N TYR A 45 -5.97 12.02 -0.52
CA TYR A 45 -5.70 13.37 -1.03
C TYR A 45 -4.44 13.40 -1.92
N SER A 46 -3.41 12.65 -1.53
CA SER A 46 -2.17 12.54 -2.31
C SER A 46 -2.27 11.46 -3.38
N GLU A 47 -1.81 11.80 -4.59
CA GLU A 47 -1.66 10.87 -5.71
C GLU A 47 -0.81 9.65 -5.34
N CYS A 48 0.22 9.85 -4.50
CA CYS A 48 1.06 8.78 -3.98
C CYS A 48 0.25 7.68 -3.28
N PHE A 49 -0.65 8.04 -2.36
CA PHE A 49 -1.43 7.04 -1.61
C PHE A 49 -2.56 6.44 -2.44
N SER A 50 -3.08 7.18 -3.43
CA SER A 50 -3.99 6.61 -4.42
C SER A 50 -3.29 5.51 -5.23
N LEU A 51 -2.07 5.75 -5.71
CA LEU A 51 -1.28 4.74 -6.43
C LEU A 51 -0.91 3.55 -5.54
N VAL A 52 -0.61 3.78 -4.26
CA VAL A 52 -0.38 2.69 -3.29
C VAL A 52 -1.65 1.87 -3.07
N THR A 53 -2.82 2.50 -3.05
CA THR A 53 -4.11 1.79 -3.01
C THR A 53 -4.27 0.89 -4.23
N ASP A 54 -4.08 1.43 -5.44
CA ASP A 54 -4.21 0.67 -6.68
C ASP A 54 -3.24 -0.53 -6.71
N ASN A 55 -1.99 -0.33 -6.28
CA ASN A 55 -1.00 -1.40 -6.16
C ASN A 55 -1.44 -2.45 -5.11
N ALA A 56 -2.04 -2.04 -4.00
CA ALA A 56 -2.52 -2.95 -2.97
C ALA A 56 -3.76 -3.74 -3.41
N GLU A 57 -4.66 -3.15 -4.18
CA GLU A 57 -5.78 -3.86 -4.81
C GLU A 57 -5.27 -4.89 -5.82
N ALA A 58 -4.27 -4.55 -6.65
CA ALA A 58 -3.64 -5.53 -7.53
C ALA A 58 -2.91 -6.66 -6.76
N ALA A 59 -2.25 -6.32 -5.65
CA ALA A 59 -1.57 -7.28 -4.80
C ALA A 59 -2.54 -8.26 -4.12
N SER A 60 -3.74 -7.82 -3.72
CA SER A 60 -4.74 -8.71 -3.12
C SER A 60 -5.13 -9.84 -4.07
N LEU A 61 -5.31 -9.51 -5.36
CA LEU A 61 -5.55 -10.49 -6.43
C LEU A 61 -4.33 -11.39 -6.65
N ARG A 62 -3.13 -10.83 -6.59
CA ARG A 62 -1.88 -11.60 -6.79
C ARG A 62 -1.65 -12.67 -5.73
N PHE A 63 -1.97 -12.35 -4.47
CA PHE A 63 -1.81 -13.25 -3.33
C PHE A 63 -3.04 -14.14 -3.09
N TYR A 64 -4.11 -13.97 -3.86
CA TYR A 64 -5.33 -14.76 -3.74
C TYR A 64 -5.03 -16.26 -3.83
N ALA A 65 -5.33 -16.99 -2.76
CA ALA A 65 -5.18 -18.44 -2.67
C ALA A 65 -6.34 -19.03 -1.84
N PRO A 66 -7.47 -19.37 -2.45
CA PRO A 66 -8.68 -19.78 -1.72
C PRO A 66 -8.52 -21.10 -0.97
N ALA A 67 -7.63 -21.99 -1.43
CA ALA A 67 -7.27 -23.21 -0.71
C ALA A 67 -6.37 -22.96 0.52
N MET A 68 -5.71 -21.79 0.59
CA MET A 68 -4.79 -21.42 1.68
C MET A 68 -4.99 -19.96 2.10
N PRO A 69 -6.18 -19.57 2.59
CA PRO A 69 -6.53 -18.17 2.81
C PRO A 69 -5.67 -17.50 3.89
N GLN A 70 -5.24 -18.25 4.91
CA GLN A 70 -4.31 -17.71 5.91
C GLN A 70 -2.95 -17.34 5.32
N LEU A 71 -2.44 -18.17 4.40
CA LEU A 71 -1.18 -17.89 3.70
C LEU A 71 -1.33 -16.68 2.77
N ALA A 72 -2.46 -16.57 2.08
CA ALA A 72 -2.79 -15.43 1.23
C ALA A 72 -2.77 -14.12 2.02
N ILE A 73 -3.53 -14.06 3.13
CA ILE A 73 -3.58 -12.89 4.02
C ILE A 73 -2.19 -12.58 4.57
N LYS A 74 -1.47 -13.57 5.09
CA LYS A 74 -0.13 -13.37 5.66
C LYS A 74 0.84 -12.79 4.63
N SER A 75 0.84 -13.33 3.41
CA SER A 75 1.71 -12.87 2.32
C SER A 75 1.37 -11.44 1.92
N PHE A 76 0.07 -11.12 1.80
CA PHE A 76 -0.40 -9.77 1.50
C PHE A 76 0.02 -8.76 2.57
N ILE A 77 -0.24 -9.05 3.85
CA ILE A 77 0.13 -8.15 4.95
C ILE A 77 1.65 -7.98 5.04
N HIS A 78 2.41 -9.06 4.83
CA HIS A 78 3.87 -8.98 4.81
C HIS A 78 4.42 -8.14 3.65
N TRP A 79 3.79 -8.21 2.48
CA TRP A 79 4.10 -7.35 1.35
C TRP A 79 3.75 -5.88 1.65
N LEU A 80 2.57 -5.62 2.22
CA LEU A 80 2.10 -4.28 2.57
C LEU A 80 3.00 -3.60 3.61
N GLN A 81 3.61 -4.36 4.52
CA GLN A 81 4.62 -3.85 5.46
C GLN A 81 5.85 -3.22 4.76
N GLY A 82 6.13 -3.58 3.49
CA GLY A 82 7.20 -2.98 2.69
C GLY A 82 7.05 -1.47 2.47
N TYR A 83 5.85 -0.91 2.70
CA TYR A 83 5.62 0.53 2.60
C TYR A 83 6.06 1.33 3.83
N LYS A 84 6.55 0.69 4.90
CA LYS A 84 7.17 1.38 6.05
C LYS A 84 8.29 2.34 5.63
N THR A 85 8.95 2.05 4.51
CA THR A 85 10.07 2.84 3.98
C THR A 85 9.70 3.67 2.74
N LEU A 86 8.41 3.93 2.50
CA LEU A 86 7.93 4.63 1.28
C LEU A 86 8.69 5.92 0.97
N PHE A 87 9.00 6.72 1.99
CA PHE A 87 9.71 7.99 1.84
C PHE A 87 11.17 7.94 2.30
N SER A 88 11.66 6.77 2.74
CA SER A 88 12.99 6.62 3.35
C SER A 88 13.89 5.61 2.67
N ALA A 89 13.39 4.83 1.70
CA ALA A 89 14.19 3.96 0.86
C ALA A 89 14.20 4.46 -0.58
N PRO A 90 15.38 4.55 -1.24
CA PRO A 90 15.47 4.91 -2.64
C PRO A 90 14.99 3.76 -3.53
N CYS A 91 14.59 4.08 -4.76
CA CYS A 91 14.30 3.09 -5.79
C CYS A 91 15.54 2.21 -6.04
N VAL A 92 15.39 0.89 -6.02
CA VAL A 92 16.50 -0.05 -6.21
C VAL A 92 17.13 0.07 -7.60
N LYS A 93 16.32 0.34 -8.64
CA LYS A 93 16.82 0.42 -10.03
C LYS A 93 17.57 1.71 -10.34
N CYS A 94 17.06 2.86 -9.89
CA CYS A 94 17.64 4.16 -10.28
C CYS A 94 18.34 4.91 -9.14
N GLY A 95 18.30 4.40 -7.90
CA GLY A 95 18.94 4.99 -6.73
C GLY A 95 18.32 6.29 -6.22
N LYS A 96 17.25 6.80 -6.85
CA LYS A 96 16.60 8.06 -6.47
C LYS A 96 15.46 7.83 -5.48
N TYR A 97 15.24 8.80 -4.59
CA TYR A 97 14.09 8.84 -3.68
C TYR A 97 12.82 9.33 -4.35
N LEU A 98 12.95 10.19 -5.36
CA LEU A 98 11.82 10.77 -6.09
C LEU A 98 12.07 10.68 -7.59
N GLN A 99 10.98 10.44 -8.32
CA GLN A 99 10.90 10.56 -9.77
C GLN A 99 9.56 11.17 -10.13
N ASN A 100 9.57 12.29 -10.87
CA ASN A 100 8.36 13.08 -11.15
C ASN A 100 7.55 13.42 -9.89
N ASN A 101 8.25 13.85 -8.82
CA ASN A 101 7.67 14.12 -7.50
C ASN A 101 7.00 12.93 -6.81
N MET A 102 7.16 11.71 -7.34
CA MET A 102 6.60 10.50 -6.75
C MET A 102 7.71 9.65 -6.11
N PRO A 103 7.50 9.14 -4.89
CA PRO A 103 8.40 8.17 -4.29
C PRO A 103 8.31 6.83 -5.03
N PRO A 104 9.20 5.86 -4.73
CA PRO A 104 9.04 4.52 -5.24
C PRO A 104 7.80 3.87 -4.61
N THR A 105 6.66 3.93 -5.30
CA THR A 105 5.36 3.42 -4.84
C THR A 105 5.11 1.96 -5.18
N TRP A 106 5.90 1.36 -6.07
CA TRP A 106 5.78 -0.06 -6.40
C TRP A 106 6.65 -0.91 -5.48
N ARG A 107 6.17 -2.11 -5.16
CA ARG A 107 6.87 -3.08 -4.31
C ARG A 107 6.90 -4.43 -5.00
N ASP A 108 8.08 -5.00 -5.15
CA ASP A 108 8.19 -6.37 -5.67
C ASP A 108 7.42 -7.36 -4.78
N TYR A 109 6.71 -8.32 -5.38
CA TYR A 109 5.86 -9.24 -4.62
C TYR A 109 6.65 -10.23 -3.77
N ARG A 110 7.92 -10.49 -4.07
CA ARG A 110 8.78 -11.44 -3.36
C ARG A 110 9.73 -10.72 -2.41
N SER A 111 10.55 -9.81 -2.92
CA SER A 111 11.57 -9.12 -2.12
C SER A 111 11.01 -7.91 -1.36
N LYS A 112 9.92 -7.32 -1.85
CA LYS A 112 9.33 -6.04 -1.39
C LYS A 112 10.26 -4.85 -1.65
N ASP A 113 11.17 -4.99 -2.59
CA ASP A 113 12.07 -3.91 -2.98
C ASP A 113 11.27 -2.74 -3.56
N PRO A 114 11.64 -1.49 -3.21
CA PRO A 114 10.98 -0.29 -3.68
C PRO A 114 11.40 0.08 -5.11
N PHE A 115 10.43 0.33 -5.99
CA PHE A 115 10.67 0.87 -7.33
C PHE A 115 9.71 2.01 -7.66
N HIS A 116 10.16 2.95 -8.50
CA HIS A 116 9.25 3.87 -9.18
C HIS A 116 8.43 3.11 -10.23
N ASP A 117 7.30 3.70 -10.62
CA ASP A 117 6.38 3.13 -11.59
C ASP A 117 7.04 2.75 -12.92
N VAL A 118 7.88 3.66 -13.44
CA VAL A 118 8.65 3.47 -14.66
C VAL A 118 9.88 2.57 -14.49
N CYS A 119 10.19 2.18 -13.24
CA CYS A 119 11.35 1.36 -12.89
C CYS A 119 10.98 -0.10 -12.59
N ARG A 120 9.71 -0.51 -12.79
CA ARG A 120 9.21 -1.87 -12.53
C ARG A 120 9.86 -2.98 -13.39
N ALA A 121 10.53 -2.60 -14.49
CA ALA A 121 11.14 -3.49 -15.47
C ALA A 121 12.49 -4.07 -15.02
#